data_AF-A0A841KK60-F1
#
_entry.id   AF-A0A841KK60-F1
#
_cell.length_a   1.000
_cell.length_b   1.000
_cell.length_c   1.000
_cell.angle_alpha   90.00
_cell.angle_beta   90.00
_cell.angle_gamma   90.00
#
_symmetry.space_group_name_H-M   'P 1'
#
loop_
_entity.id
_entity.type
_entity.pdbx_description
1 polymer ?
#
loop_
_entity_poly.entity_id
_entity_poly.type
_entity_poly.pdbx_seq_one_letter_code
_entity_poly.pdbx_strand_id
1 'polypeptide(L)'
;MHEPNFSIEFVAMIEEEGGRFGGGLLASRAMVGKVTRGQLDNFKDQEGISTAQAMKDFGLDPDRIQEAVRKPGTIEAFLELHIEKELKWYIGPYGI
;
A
#
# COMPACT_ATOMS: atom_id res chain seq x y z
N MET A 1 -11.92 28.10 17.62
CA MET A 1 -11.73 26.85 16.87
C MET A 1 -10.27 26.83 16.43
N HIS A 2 -9.58 25.70 16.59
CA HIS A 2 -8.21 25.56 16.10
C HIS A 2 -8.25 24.98 14.70
N GLU A 3 -7.61 25.66 13.75
CA GLU A 3 -7.43 25.18 12.39
C GLU A 3 -5.99 24.70 12.22
N PRO A 4 -5.75 23.61 11.46
CA PRO A 4 -4.42 23.12 11.24
C PRO A 4 -3.65 24.08 10.32
N ASN A 5 -2.37 24.31 10.63
CA ASN A 5 -1.48 25.10 9.79
C ASN A 5 -1.10 24.39 8.47
N PHE A 6 -1.43 23.10 8.34
CA PHE A 6 -1.14 22.25 7.20
C PHE A 6 -2.39 21.51 6.74
N SER A 7 -2.46 21.20 5.45
CA SER A 7 -3.51 20.33 4.90
C SER A 7 -3.39 18.92 5.46
N ILE A 8 -4.53 18.32 5.82
CA ILE A 8 -4.63 16.95 6.30
C ILE A 8 -5.35 16.12 5.23
N GLU A 9 -4.72 15.05 4.77
CA GLU A 9 -5.28 14.10 3.82
C GLU A 9 -5.42 12.73 4.50
N PHE A 10 -6.59 12.10 4.35
CA PHE A 10 -6.77 10.70 4.72
C PHE A 10 -6.59 9.83 3.47
N VAL A 11 -5.76 8.80 3.57
CA VAL A 11 -5.49 7.86 2.48
C VAL A 11 -5.78 6.44 2.92
N ALA A 12 -6.59 5.73 2.13
CA ALA A 12 -6.77 4.29 2.25
C ALA A 12 -5.86 3.61 1.21
N MET A 13 -4.78 2.98 1.68
CA MET A 13 -3.80 2.34 0.82
C MET A 13 -4.22 0.92 0.47
N ILE A 14 -4.22 0.59 -0.82
CA ILE A 14 -4.50 -0.77 -1.29
C ILE A 14 -3.25 -1.65 -1.17
N GLU A 15 -3.47 -2.95 -0.97
CA GLU A 15 -2.43 -3.99 -1.11
C GLU A 15 -1.20 -3.73 -0.23
N GLU A 16 -1.41 -3.49 1.07
CA GLU A 16 -0.32 -3.33 2.04
C GLU A 16 0.36 -4.70 2.31
N GLU A 17 -0.44 -5.71 2.69
CA GLU A 17 0.07 -7.01 3.16
C GLU A 17 0.61 -7.93 2.04
N GLY A 18 0.40 -7.60 0.76
CA GLY A 18 0.84 -8.47 -0.34
C GLY A 18 -0.06 -9.68 -0.60
N GLY A 19 -1.26 -9.72 -0.02
CA GLY A 19 -2.08 -10.94 0.05
C GLY A 19 -2.54 -11.52 -1.30
N ARG A 20 -2.60 -10.71 -2.37
CA ARG A 20 -3.06 -11.19 -3.69
C ARG A 20 -1.91 -11.41 -4.67
N PHE A 21 -0.97 -10.46 -4.75
CA PHE A 21 0.06 -10.45 -5.79
C PHE A 21 1.48 -10.68 -5.25
N GLY A 22 1.64 -10.88 -3.92
CA GLY A 22 2.91 -11.21 -3.26
C GLY A 22 3.92 -10.06 -3.18
N GLY A 23 3.61 -8.89 -3.74
CA GLY A 23 4.52 -7.75 -3.81
C GLY A 23 4.49 -6.84 -2.59
N GLY A 24 3.32 -6.70 -1.96
CA GLY A 24 3.08 -5.85 -0.79
C GLY A 24 3.35 -4.37 -1.04
N LEU A 25 2.79 -3.54 -0.16
CA LEU A 25 3.02 -2.09 -0.13
C LEU A 25 2.77 -1.42 -1.49
N LEU A 26 1.85 -1.92 -2.32
CA LEU A 26 1.71 -1.47 -3.71
C LEU A 26 1.45 0.03 -3.77
N ALA A 27 0.48 0.51 -3.00
CA ALA A 27 0.08 1.92 -2.99
C ALA A 27 1.21 2.83 -2.46
N SER A 28 1.81 2.50 -1.32
CA SER A 28 2.87 3.33 -0.73
C SER A 28 4.13 3.34 -1.59
N ARG A 29 4.49 2.22 -2.21
CA ARG A 29 5.59 2.16 -3.20
C ARG A 29 5.28 2.97 -4.45
N ALA A 30 4.04 2.94 -4.94
CA ALA A 30 3.63 3.75 -6.10
C ALA A 30 3.73 5.25 -5.77
N MET A 31 3.30 5.66 -4.58
CA MET A 31 3.40 7.05 -4.11
C MET A 31 4.84 7.58 -4.06
N VAL A 32 5.83 6.72 -3.84
CA VAL A 32 7.26 7.09 -3.84
C VAL A 32 7.99 6.72 -5.13
N GLY A 33 7.27 6.39 -6.21
CA GLY A 33 7.87 6.10 -7.53
C GLY A 33 8.62 4.76 -7.63
N LYS A 34 8.35 3.80 -6.73
CA LYS A 34 9.00 2.48 -6.66
C LYS A 34 8.21 1.34 -7.31
N VAL A 35 7.19 1.68 -8.09
CA VAL A 35 6.40 0.73 -8.89
C VAL A 35 6.55 1.10 -10.36
N THR A 36 7.05 0.15 -11.13
CA THR A 36 7.20 0.26 -12.59
C THR A 36 6.04 -0.42 -13.31
N ARG A 37 5.76 0.02 -14.53
CA ARG A 37 4.74 -0.61 -15.37
C ARG A 37 5.01 -2.11 -15.60
N GLY A 38 6.27 -2.49 -15.82
CA GLY A 38 6.66 -3.90 -16.00
C GLY A 38 6.45 -4.76 -14.75
N GLN A 39 6.56 -4.19 -13.53
CA GLN A 39 6.20 -4.93 -12.32
C GLN A 39 4.72 -5.27 -12.26
N LEU A 40 3.84 -4.37 -12.73
CA LEU A 40 2.40 -4.62 -12.78
C LEU A 40 2.04 -5.75 -13.76
N ASP A 41 2.82 -5.96 -14.83
CA ASP A 41 2.63 -7.10 -15.74
C ASP A 41 3.13 -8.43 -15.15
N ASN A 42 4.19 -8.36 -14.35
CA ASN A 42 4.89 -9.54 -13.85
C ASN A 42 4.26 -10.12 -12.58
N PHE A 43 3.74 -9.28 -11.69
CA PHE A 43 3.06 -9.76 -10.49
C PHE A 43 1.70 -10.32 -10.84
N LYS A 44 1.48 -11.58 -10.47
CA LYS A 44 0.29 -12.35 -10.78
C LYS A 44 -0.25 -13.00 -9.53
N ASP A 45 -1.57 -13.12 -9.46
CA ASP A 45 -2.23 -13.90 -8.43
C ASP A 45 -2.19 -15.40 -8.74
N GLN A 46 -2.80 -16.21 -7.87
CA GLN A 46 -2.83 -17.67 -7.98
C GLN A 46 -3.55 -18.17 -9.25
N GLU A 47 -4.39 -17.34 -9.85
CA GLU A 47 -5.13 -17.65 -11.09
C GLU A 47 -4.37 -17.15 -12.33
N GLY A 48 -3.20 -16.53 -12.15
CA GLY A 48 -2.37 -15.99 -13.23
C GLY A 48 -2.81 -14.61 -13.72
N ILE A 49 -3.78 -13.96 -13.06
CA ILE A 49 -4.20 -12.59 -13.38
C ILE A 49 -3.13 -11.64 -12.90
N SER A 50 -2.61 -10.78 -13.80
CA SER A 50 -1.60 -9.79 -13.42
C SER A 50 -2.21 -8.62 -12.66
N THR A 51 -1.41 -7.91 -11.87
CA THR A 51 -1.85 -6.65 -11.23
C THR A 51 -2.35 -5.66 -12.27
N ALA A 52 -1.69 -5.56 -13.43
CA ALA A 52 -2.12 -4.71 -14.54
C ALA A 52 -3.50 -5.10 -15.10
N GLN A 53 -3.78 -6.41 -15.24
CA GLN A 53 -5.09 -6.88 -15.68
C GLN A 53 -6.16 -6.56 -14.64
N ALA A 54 -5.90 -6.86 -13.36
CA ALA A 54 -6.82 -6.55 -12.27
C ALA A 54 -7.12 -5.04 -12.14
N MET A 55 -6.13 -4.18 -12.37
CA MET A 55 -6.33 -2.73 -12.46
C MET A 55 -7.28 -2.35 -13.60
N LYS A 56 -7.07 -2.90 -14.80
CA LYS A 56 -7.93 -2.65 -15.97
C LYS A 56 -9.36 -3.12 -15.74
N ASP A 57 -9.53 -4.31 -15.16
CA ASP A 57 -10.85 -4.88 -14.85
C ASP A 57 -11.60 -4.04 -13.82
N PHE A 58 -10.86 -3.38 -12.92
CA PHE A 58 -11.41 -2.42 -11.96
C PHE A 58 -11.65 -1.01 -12.56
N GLY A 59 -11.23 -0.76 -13.81
CA GLY A 59 -11.39 0.52 -14.49
C GLY A 59 -10.24 1.51 -14.29
N LEU A 60 -9.08 1.04 -13.82
CA LEU A 60 -7.86 1.83 -13.70
C LEU A 60 -6.91 1.58 -14.88
N ASP A 61 -6.12 2.58 -15.22
CA ASP A 61 -5.11 2.48 -16.27
C ASP A 61 -3.72 2.23 -15.66
N PRO A 62 -3.12 1.03 -15.85
CA PRO A 62 -1.80 0.71 -15.31
C PRO A 62 -0.67 1.53 -15.95
N ASP A 63 -0.85 2.09 -17.15
CA ASP A 63 0.16 2.93 -17.81
C ASP A 63 0.28 4.30 -17.12
N ARG A 64 -0.72 4.68 -16.33
CA ARG A 64 -0.77 5.92 -15.53
C ARG A 64 -0.21 5.75 -14.12
N ILE A 65 0.46 4.64 -13.81
CA ILE A 65 1.00 4.37 -12.45
C ILE A 65 1.93 5.49 -11.93
N GLN A 66 2.62 6.20 -12.82
CA GLN A 66 3.50 7.32 -12.45
C GLN A 66 2.73 8.55 -11.94
N GLU A 67 1.42 8.65 -12.19
CA GLU A 67 0.60 9.73 -11.64
C GLU A 67 0.33 9.58 -10.14
N ALA A 68 0.53 8.37 -9.59
CA ALA A 68 0.43 8.15 -8.14
C ALA A 68 1.59 8.80 -7.36
N VAL A 69 2.69 9.15 -8.04
CA VAL A 69 3.91 9.65 -7.41
C VAL A 69 3.67 11.01 -6.76
N ARG A 70 3.94 11.10 -5.46
CA ARG A 70 3.93 12.35 -4.70
C ARG A 70 5.29 13.03 -4.88
N LYS A 71 5.27 14.32 -5.23
CA LYS A 71 6.50 15.08 -5.46
C LYS A 71 7.24 15.26 -4.13
N PRO A 72 8.58 15.20 -4.10
CA PRO A 72 9.34 15.50 -2.90
C PRO A 72 8.94 16.86 -2.29
N GLY A 73 8.72 16.89 -0.98
CA GLY A 73 8.31 18.10 -0.25
C GLY A 73 6.80 18.40 -0.26
N THR A 74 5.95 17.61 -0.92
CA THR A 74 4.49 17.83 -0.86
C THR A 74 3.81 17.17 0.34
N ILE A 75 4.52 16.31 1.07
CA ILE A 75 4.06 15.67 2.32
C ILE A 75 5.08 16.03 3.40
N GLU A 76 4.65 16.80 4.39
CA GLU A 76 5.49 17.20 5.53
C GLU A 76 5.72 16.04 6.50
N ALA A 77 4.67 15.25 6.76
CA ALA A 77 4.72 14.09 7.64
C ALA A 77 3.69 13.04 7.20
N PHE A 78 3.98 11.77 7.51
CA PHE A 78 3.07 10.64 7.34
C PHE A 78 2.84 9.99 8.70
N LEU A 79 1.59 9.92 9.14
CA LEU A 79 1.18 9.27 10.37
C LEU A 79 0.28 8.09 10.03
N GLU A 80 0.67 6.91 10.51
CA GLU A 80 -0.14 5.70 10.41
C GLU A 80 -0.42 5.20 11.81
N LEU A 81 -1.71 5.11 12.16
CA LEU A 81 -2.14 4.43 13.37
C LEU A 81 -2.40 2.97 13.02
N HIS A 82 -1.61 2.07 13.59
CA HIS A 82 -1.75 0.64 13.39
C HIS A 82 -1.88 -0.06 14.73
N ILE A 83 -2.71 -1.11 14.79
CA ILE A 83 -2.73 -2.00 15.96
C ILE A 83 -1.38 -2.72 16.10
N GLU A 84 -0.95 -3.01 17.32
CA GLU A 84 0.21 -3.87 17.54
C GLU A 84 -0.10 -5.28 16.99
N LYS A 85 0.71 -5.76 16.03
CA LYS A 85 0.46 -7.03 15.32
C LYS A 85 0.72 -8.28 16.20
N GLU A 86 1.23 -8.13 17.42
CA GLU A 86 1.53 -9.27 18.29
C GLU A 86 0.45 -9.52 19.34
N LEU A 87 -0.21 -10.69 19.24
CA LEU A 87 -0.68 -11.40 20.43
C LEU A 87 0.54 -12.03 21.10
N LYS A 88 1.24 -11.29 21.98
CA LYS A 88 2.20 -11.90 22.91
C LYS A 88 1.43 -12.76 23.91
N TRP A 89 1.13 -14.00 23.57
CA TRP A 89 0.80 -15.00 24.58
C TRP A 89 2.07 -15.25 25.39
N TYR A 90 2.16 -14.61 26.55
CA TYR A 90 3.17 -14.93 27.54
C TYR A 90 2.83 -16.31 28.11
N ILE A 91 3.31 -17.37 27.46
CA ILE A 91 3.32 -18.71 28.05
C ILE A 91 4.43 -18.65 29.10
N GLY A 92 4.05 -18.35 30.35
CA GLY A 92 4.94 -18.57 31.49
C GLY A 92 5.39 -20.03 31.54
N PRO A 93 6.41 -20.38 32.34
CA PRO A 93 6.99 -21.74 32.38
C PRO A 93 6.02 -22.85 32.83
N TYR A 94 4.77 -22.51 33.14
CA TYR A 94 3.70 -23.42 33.51
C TYR A 94 2.52 -23.23 32.55
N GLY A 95 2.69 -23.67 31.30
CA GLY A 95 1.58 -23.84 30.38
C GLY A 95 0.57 -24.86 30.92
N ILE A 96 -0.72 -24.61 30.69
CA ILE A 96 -1.80 -25.58 30.88
C ILE A 96 -1.87 -26.48 29.64
#